data_AF-A0A2T1C6D1-F1
#
_entry.id   AF-A0A2T1C6D1-F1
#
_cell.length_a   1.000
_cell.length_b   1.000
_cell.length_c   1.000
_cell.angle_alpha   90.00
_cell.angle_beta   90.00
_cell.angle_gamma   90.00
#
_symmetry.space_group_name_H-M   'P 1'
#
loop_
_entity.id
_entity.type
_entity.pdbx_description
1 polymer ?
#
loop_
_entity_poly.entity_id
_entity_poly.type
_entity_poly.pdbx_seq_one_letter_code
_entity_poly.pdbx_strand_id
1 'polypeptide(L)'
;KLGQIYQSIRVKESKIYNIAELYGLPYLEGIVSVAAKFEATSERRVQVKFERSILGLRRLIGYKSPVEFINQIESGKKFTAIDFGLDTREQQGWLDITYLDSNLRIGRGNEGSVFVLTKE
;
A
#
# COMPACT_ATOMS: atom_id res chain seq x y z
N LYS A 1 8.31 13.67 -7.88
CA LYS A 1 9.09 12.46 -8.23
C LYS A 1 8.71 11.33 -7.30
N LEU A 2 8.49 10.13 -7.83
CA LEU A 2 8.24 8.93 -7.02
C LEU A 2 9.52 8.54 -6.27
N GLY A 3 9.37 8.26 -4.98
CA GLY A 3 10.41 7.77 -4.09
C GLY A 3 10.34 6.27 -3.88
N GLN A 4 10.72 5.83 -2.68
CA GLN A 4 10.66 4.42 -2.31
C GLN A 4 9.20 3.96 -2.20
N ILE A 5 8.95 2.75 -2.67
CA ILE A 5 7.67 2.04 -2.51
C ILE A 5 7.91 0.89 -1.54
N TYR A 6 7.00 0.75 -0.58
CA TYR A 6 6.95 -0.35 0.36
C TYR A 6 5.63 -1.09 0.21
N GLN A 7 5.68 -2.41 0.33
CA GLN A 7 4.49 -3.24 0.39
C GLN A 7 4.61 -4.20 1.56
N SER A 8 3.67 -4.11 2.50
CA SER A 8 3.57 -5.02 3.64
C SER A 8 2.35 -5.91 3.47
N ILE A 9 2.54 -7.22 3.54
CA ILE A 9 1.46 -8.20 3.48
C ILE A 9 1.36 -8.87 4.84
N ARG A 10 0.18 -8.71 5.46
CA ARG A 10 -0.24 -9.33 6.71
C ARG A 10 -1.11 -10.54 6.36
N VAL A 11 -0.47 -11.69 6.21
CA VAL A 11 -1.12 -12.91 5.70
C VAL A 11 -2.22 -13.40 6.64
N LYS A 12 -1.99 -13.35 7.97
CA LYS A 12 -2.95 -13.86 8.96
C LYS A 12 -4.24 -13.03 8.98
N GLU A 13 -4.13 -11.73 8.74
CA GLU A 13 -5.21 -10.77 8.75
C GLU A 13 -5.80 -10.52 7.35
N SER A 14 -5.23 -11.15 6.32
CA SER A 14 -5.53 -10.90 4.91
C SER A 14 -5.49 -9.42 4.53
N LYS A 15 -4.48 -8.68 5.03
CA LYS A 15 -4.31 -7.25 4.75
C LYS A 15 -3.05 -6.97 3.95
N ILE A 16 -3.13 -5.94 3.11
CA ILE A 16 -2.02 -5.41 2.35
C ILE A 16 -1.96 -3.89 2.54
N TYR A 17 -0.73 -3.40 2.70
CA TYR A 17 -0.42 -1.98 2.83
C TYR A 17 0.59 -1.62 1.75
N ASN A 18 0.20 -0.72 0.86
CA ASN A 18 1.11 -0.12 -0.12
C ASN A 18 1.42 1.30 0.32
N ILE A 19 2.69 1.64 0.41
CA ILE A 19 3.16 2.97 0.79
C ILE A 19 4.09 3.46 -0.31
N ALA A 20 3.83 4.66 -0.83
CA ALA A 20 4.70 5.34 -1.77
C ALA A 20 5.13 6.69 -1.19
N GLU A 21 6.44 6.89 -1.09
CA GLU A 21 7.01 8.19 -0.75
C GLU A 21 7.07 9.06 -2.00
N LEU A 22 6.77 10.35 -1.85
CA LEU A 22 6.83 11.32 -2.95
C LEU A 22 7.81 12.44 -2.59
N TYR A 23 8.78 12.69 -3.46
CA TYR A 23 9.72 13.80 -3.31
C TYR A 23 9.38 14.89 -4.33
N GLY A 24 9.26 16.13 -3.87
CA GLY A 24 8.93 17.27 -4.71
C GLY A 24 9.85 18.45 -4.38
N LEU A 25 9.24 19.55 -3.95
CA LEU A 25 9.96 20.71 -3.45
C LEU A 25 10.70 20.36 -2.14
N PRO A 26 11.83 21.02 -1.85
CA PRO A 26 12.50 20.90 -0.56
C PRO A 26 11.51 21.12 0.58
N TYR A 27 11.53 20.26 1.60
CA TYR A 27 10.65 20.27 2.77
C TYR A 27 9.18 19.92 2.53
N LEU A 28 8.79 19.55 1.31
CA LEU A 28 7.44 19.12 0.94
C LEU A 28 7.45 17.67 0.44
N GLU A 29 7.89 16.75 1.30
CA GLU A 29 7.81 15.32 1.02
C GLU A 29 6.40 14.78 1.29
N GLY A 30 5.77 14.25 0.26
CA GLY A 30 4.47 13.62 0.32
C GLY A 30 4.55 12.13 0.64
N ILE A 31 3.41 11.57 1.02
CA ILE A 31 3.23 10.13 1.18
C ILE A 31 1.81 9.75 0.74
N VAL A 32 1.74 8.66 -0.01
CA VAL A 32 0.50 7.98 -0.37
C VAL A 32 0.53 6.61 0.28
N SER A 33 -0.54 6.23 0.93
CA SER A 33 -0.68 4.89 1.48
C SER A 33 -2.07 4.36 1.27
N VAL A 34 -2.14 3.07 0.95
CA VAL A 34 -3.39 2.37 0.72
C VAL A 34 -3.39 1.11 1.58
N ALA A 35 -4.43 0.97 2.40
CA ALA A 35 -4.72 -0.26 3.12
C ALA A 35 -5.87 -0.98 2.43
N ALA A 36 -5.71 -2.27 2.20
CA ALA A 36 -6.70 -3.11 1.56
C ALA A 36 -6.75 -4.47 2.22
N LYS A 37 -7.90 -5.14 2.09
CA LYS A 37 -8.02 -6.58 2.30
C LYS A 37 -7.78 -7.31 1.01
N PHE A 38 -7.31 -8.55 1.12
CA PHE A 38 -7.20 -9.43 -0.02
C PHE A 38 -7.83 -10.80 0.23
N GLU A 39 -8.20 -11.47 -0.85
CA GLU A 39 -8.68 -12.85 -0.85
C GLU A 39 -7.94 -13.61 -1.94
N ALA A 40 -7.37 -14.77 -1.59
CA ALA A 40 -6.71 -15.62 -2.57
C ALA A 40 -7.77 -16.31 -3.44
N THR A 41 -7.77 -16.01 -4.74
CA THR A 41 -8.70 -16.62 -5.71
C THR A 41 -8.04 -17.73 -6.52
N SER A 42 -6.71 -17.81 -6.50
CA SER A 42 -5.91 -18.92 -7.02
C SER A 42 -4.52 -18.92 -6.38
N GLU A 43 -3.68 -19.88 -6.75
CA GLU A 43 -2.27 -19.95 -6.32
C GLU A 43 -1.45 -18.71 -6.67
N ARG A 44 -1.88 -17.94 -7.68
CA ARG A 44 -1.13 -16.79 -8.21
C ARG A 44 -1.92 -15.49 -8.25
N ARG A 45 -3.17 -15.48 -7.80
CA ARG A 45 -4.04 -14.29 -7.86
C ARG A 45 -4.68 -14.01 -6.52
N VAL A 46 -4.65 -12.74 -6.13
CA VAL A 46 -5.44 -12.20 -5.04
C VAL A 46 -6.42 -11.15 -5.55
N GLN A 47 -7.67 -11.26 -5.12
CA GLN A 47 -8.63 -10.17 -5.19
C GLN A 47 -8.26 -9.15 -4.11
N VAL A 48 -8.31 -7.86 -4.40
CA VAL A 48 -7.99 -6.79 -3.47
C VAL A 48 -9.18 -5.86 -3.34
N LYS A 49 -9.53 -5.55 -2.09
CA LYS A 49 -10.59 -4.60 -1.73
C LYS A 49 -10.00 -3.48 -0.88
N PHE A 50 -9.99 -2.28 -1.44
CA PHE A 50 -9.48 -1.11 -0.72
C PHE A 50 -10.37 -0.77 0.48
N GLU A 51 -9.74 -0.54 1.63
CA GLU A 51 -10.44 -0.15 2.87
C GLU A 51 -10.15 1.30 3.25
N ARG A 52 -8.93 1.77 2.98
CA ARG A 52 -8.50 3.11 3.39
C ARG A 52 -7.41 3.65 2.47
N SER A 53 -7.48 4.94 2.14
CA SER A 53 -6.42 5.67 1.44
C SER A 53 -6.00 6.88 2.26
N ILE A 54 -4.70 7.11 2.34
CA ILE A 54 -4.09 8.17 3.12
C ILE A 54 -3.14 8.93 2.21
N LEU A 55 -3.43 10.21 1.98
CA LEU A 55 -2.55 11.14 1.27
C LEU A 55 -2.18 12.28 2.21
N GLY A 56 -0.90 12.53 2.41
CA GLY A 56 -0.45 13.62 3.27
C GLY A 56 1.00 14.02 3.08
N LEU A 57 1.42 15.01 3.84
CA LEU A 57 2.82 15.41 3.95
C LEU A 57 3.48 14.62 5.08
N ARG A 58 4.66 14.02 4.83
CA ARG A 58 5.38 13.16 5.79
C ARG A 58 5.55 13.83 7.15
N ARG A 59 5.93 15.12 7.16
CA ARG A 59 6.12 15.90 8.40
C ARG A 59 4.81 16.12 9.17
N LEU A 60 3.71 16.45 8.47
CA LEU A 60 2.43 16.74 9.13
C LEU A 60 1.79 15.50 9.75
N ILE A 61 1.93 14.34 9.10
CA ILE A 61 1.34 13.10 9.60
C ILE A 61 2.27 12.33 10.57
N GLY A 62 3.48 12.85 10.81
CA GLY A 62 4.47 12.24 11.70
C GLY A 62 5.00 10.90 11.17
N TYR A 63 5.16 10.76 9.85
CA TYR A 63 5.70 9.54 9.24
C TYR A 63 7.19 9.40 9.56
N LYS A 64 7.56 8.26 10.16
CA LYS A 64 8.95 7.93 10.53
C LYS A 64 9.48 6.69 9.80
N SER A 65 8.71 5.60 9.80
CA SER A 65 9.04 4.35 9.12
C SER A 65 7.76 3.66 8.61
N PRO A 66 7.85 2.79 7.58
CA PRO A 66 6.72 2.01 7.09
C PRO A 66 6.05 1.16 8.19
N VAL A 67 6.86 0.52 9.05
CA VAL A 67 6.36 -0.36 10.13
C VAL A 67 5.56 0.43 11.16
N GLU A 68 6.11 1.52 11.68
CA GLU A 68 5.39 2.36 12.66
C GLU A 68 4.12 2.96 12.06
N PHE A 69 4.19 3.38 10.79
CA PHE A 69 3.05 3.94 10.09
C PHE A 69 1.92 2.92 9.89
N ILE A 70 2.23 1.68 9.50
CA ILE A 70 1.25 0.59 9.40
C ILE A 70 0.62 0.32 10.76
N ASN A 71 1.40 0.26 11.84
CA ASN A 71 0.87 0.05 13.19
C ASN A 71 -0.11 1.17 13.59
N GLN A 72 0.16 2.42 13.19
CA GLN A 72 -0.77 3.53 13.42
C GLN A 72 -2.05 3.41 12.58
N ILE A 73 -1.96 2.91 11.34
CA ILE A 73 -3.15 2.62 10.53
C ILE A 73 -3.99 1.52 11.19
N GLU A 74 -3.34 0.45 11.65
CA GLU A 74 -3.97 -0.69 12.33
C GLU A 74 -4.61 -0.29 13.67
N SER A 75 -4.02 0.65 14.40
CA SER A 75 -4.59 1.21 15.64
C SER A 75 -5.79 2.14 15.41
N GLY A 76 -6.20 2.37 14.15
CA GLY A 76 -7.30 3.26 13.80
C GLY A 76 -6.97 4.75 13.93
N LYS A 77 -5.68 5.13 13.99
CA LYS A 77 -5.27 6.54 14.05
C LYS A 77 -5.87 7.29 12.85
N LYS A 78 -6.57 8.39 13.11
CA LYS A 78 -6.99 9.32 12.08
C LYS A 78 -5.82 10.25 11.78
N PHE A 79 -5.43 10.33 10.51
CA PHE A 79 -4.40 11.26 10.07
C PHE A 79 -5.06 12.57 9.67
N THR A 80 -4.35 13.69 9.84
CA THR A 80 -4.69 14.98 9.21
C THR A 80 -4.35 14.95 7.71
N ALA A 81 -4.86 13.91 7.07
CA ALA A 81 -4.72 13.56 5.67
C ALA A 81 -6.13 13.51 5.11
N ILE A 82 -6.25 13.64 3.80
CA ILE A 82 -7.55 13.48 3.15
C ILE A 82 -7.91 11.99 3.19
N ASP A 83 -8.56 11.58 4.29
CA ASP A 83 -9.06 10.22 4.55
C ASP A 83 -10.38 10.07 3.80
N PHE A 84 -10.30 9.92 2.48
CA PHE A 84 -11.49 9.56 1.71
C PHE A 84 -11.83 8.11 2.02
N GLY A 85 -12.96 7.89 2.70
CA GLY A 85 -13.63 6.60 2.66
C GLY A 85 -13.96 6.32 1.20
N LEU A 86 -13.22 5.41 0.57
CA LEU A 86 -13.43 5.05 -0.82
C LEU A 86 -14.74 4.24 -0.89
N ASP A 87 -15.63 4.62 -1.80
CA ASP A 87 -16.88 3.89 -2.02
C ASP A 87 -16.53 2.48 -2.52
N THR A 88 -16.62 1.49 -1.62
CA THR A 88 -16.15 0.10 -1.84
C THR A 88 -16.78 -0.62 -3.03
N ARG A 89 -17.80 -0.03 -3.66
CA ARG A 89 -18.50 -0.62 -4.82
C ARG A 89 -17.72 -0.48 -6.13
N GLU A 90 -16.89 0.54 -6.28
CA GLU A 90 -16.20 0.81 -7.56
C GLU A 90 -14.69 0.52 -7.56
N GLN A 91 -14.11 0.20 -6.40
CA GLN A 91 -12.66 0.00 -6.29
C GLN A 91 -12.31 -1.44 -5.87
N GLN A 92 -12.66 -2.38 -6.74
CA GLN A 92 -12.16 -3.76 -6.68
C GLN A 92 -11.01 -3.91 -7.65
N GLY A 93 -9.91 -4.48 -7.19
CA GLY A 93 -8.76 -4.80 -8.03
C GLY A 93 -8.35 -6.26 -7.88
N TRP A 94 -7.44 -6.71 -8.74
CA TRP A 94 -6.75 -7.96 -8.52
C TRP A 94 -5.26 -7.78 -8.79
N LEU A 95 -4.46 -8.63 -8.14
CA LEU A 95 -3.02 -8.67 -8.30
C LEU A 95 -2.60 -10.12 -8.64
N ASP A 96 -1.96 -10.28 -9.79
CA ASP A 96 -1.24 -11.51 -10.13
C ASP A 96 0.18 -11.44 -9.58
N ILE A 97 0.62 -12.49 -8.91
CA ILE A 97 1.93 -12.56 -8.26
C ILE A 97 2.76 -13.65 -8.94
N THR A 98 4.00 -13.30 -9.29
CA THR A 98 5.02 -14.25 -9.75
C THR A 98 6.26 -14.12 -8.88
N TYR A 99 6.65 -15.19 -8.21
CA TYR A 99 7.93 -15.25 -7.51
C TYR A 99 9.01 -15.62 -8.53
N LEU A 100 10.03 -14.78 -8.64
CA LEU A 100 11.23 -15.08 -9.45
C LEU A 100 12.24 -15.88 -8.62
N ASP A 101 12.31 -15.57 -7.32
CA ASP A 101 13.05 -16.33 -6.32
C ASP A 101 12.40 -16.13 -4.93
N SER A 102 13.08 -16.54 -3.85
CA SER A 102 12.58 -16.42 -2.47
C SER A 102 12.45 -14.97 -1.97
N ASN A 103 13.17 -14.05 -2.61
CA ASN A 103 13.33 -12.65 -2.20
C ASN A 103 12.82 -11.66 -3.26
N LEU A 104 12.56 -12.08 -4.50
CA LEU A 104 12.13 -11.22 -5.60
C LEU A 104 10.80 -11.69 -6.18
N ARG A 105 9.86 -10.76 -6.31
CA ARG A 105 8.57 -11.01 -6.96
C ARG A 105 8.15 -9.89 -7.90
N ILE A 106 7.33 -10.26 -8.87
CA ILE A 106 6.61 -9.35 -9.75
C ILE A 106 5.12 -9.43 -9.41
N GLY A 107 4.52 -8.30 -9.05
CA GLY A 107 3.08 -8.12 -8.93
C GLY A 107 2.52 -7.40 -10.16
N ARG A 108 1.44 -7.89 -10.76
CA ARG A 108 0.76 -7.28 -11.92
C ARG A 108 -0.68 -6.96 -11.54
N GLY A 109 -1.03 -5.68 -11.53
CA GLY A 109 -2.37 -5.21 -11.22
C GLY A 109 -3.28 -5.16 -12.45
N ASN A 110 -4.59 -5.19 -12.22
CA ASN A 110 -5.61 -5.10 -13.26
C ASN A 110 -5.60 -3.79 -14.06
N GLU A 111 -5.10 -2.70 -13.47
CA GLU A 111 -4.96 -1.39 -14.10
C GLU A 111 -3.63 -1.21 -14.87
N GLY A 112 -3.00 -2.31 -15.28
CA GLY A 112 -1.74 -2.29 -16.04
C GLY A 112 -0.49 -1.94 -15.20
N SER A 113 -0.62 -1.89 -13.89
CA SER A 113 0.52 -1.63 -12.99
C SER A 113 1.41 -2.86 -12.83
N VAL A 114 2.73 -2.63 -12.74
CA VAL A 114 3.73 -3.67 -12.47
C VAL A 114 4.61 -3.24 -11.31
N PHE A 115 4.69 -4.08 -10.29
CA PHE A 115 5.51 -3.88 -9.10
C PHE A 115 6.62 -4.92 -9.08
N VAL A 116 7.87 -4.47 -9.01
CA VAL A 116 9.03 -5.35 -8.77
C VAL A 116 9.46 -5.13 -7.33
N LEU A 117 9.33 -6.15 -6.51
CA LEU A 117 9.49 -6.04 -5.06
C LEU A 117 10.51 -7.05 -4.56
N THR A 118 11.47 -6.55 -3.80
CA THR A 118 12.41 -7.34 -3.01
C THR A 118 11.88 -7.49 -1.58
N LYS A 119 12.04 -8.68 -1.02
CA LYS A 119 11.75 -8.98 0.38
C LYS A 119 12.89 -8.43 1.24
N GLU A 120 12.53 -7.68 2.27
CA GLU A 120 13.41 -7.27 3.36
C GLU A 120 13.20 -8.17 4.59
#